data_AF-A0A5R9CRF2-F1
#
_entry.id   AF-A0A5R9CRF2-F1
#
_cell.length_a   1.000
_cell.length_b   1.000
_cell.length_c   1.000
_cell.angle_alpha   90.00
_cell.angle_beta   90.00
_cell.angle_gamma   90.00
#
_symmetry.space_group_name_H-M   'P 1'
#
loop_
_entity.id
_entity.type
_entity.pdbx_description
1 polymer ?
#
loop_
_entity_poly.entity_id
_entity_poly.type
_entity_poly.pdbx_seq_one_letter_code
_entity_poly.pdbx_strand_id
1 'polypeptide(L)'
;MNFTLLKRIFFTICIEEGGTQMYEINGFIIFNTEDSTIILQNELGIVQVDNRRMIEFLCFLDTKTSKFLVSNVDLNKWFGSELENALTFLLTNGILKKKNPLNFDIKKVVFYSNDKSMDHLFDEYLKREAPNEFIRIEGLKNLPIDEHTLLITFINPLSFEQMDLIYEEVKKHDSIWSLSYPYNNDIYFNNIYRWSWHVPCYKCVLAGLQNRERVDIFDEVSYPEMSI
;
A
#
# COMPACT_ATOMS: atom_id res chain seq x y z
N MET A 1 3.06 -22.14 2.55
CA MET A 1 3.04 -20.76 2.02
C MET A 1 1.76 -20.08 2.49
N ASN A 2 1.84 -18.96 3.22
CA ASN A 2 0.67 -18.34 3.85
C ASN A 2 0.00 -17.37 2.85
N PHE A 3 -1.04 -17.86 2.14
CA PHE A 3 -1.74 -17.17 1.03
C PHE A 3 -2.44 -15.85 1.40
N THR A 4 -2.50 -15.52 2.69
CA THR A 4 -3.12 -14.30 3.22
C THR A 4 -2.39 -13.03 2.76
N LEU A 5 -1.08 -13.10 2.50
CA LEU A 5 -0.28 -11.95 2.06
C LEU A 5 -0.55 -11.61 0.59
N LEU A 6 -0.56 -12.62 -0.28
CA LEU A 6 -0.93 -12.51 -1.69
C LEU A 6 -2.37 -12.02 -1.84
N LYS A 7 -3.30 -12.52 -1.01
CA LYS A 7 -4.66 -11.98 -0.88
C LYS A 7 -4.65 -10.49 -0.60
N ARG A 8 -3.93 -10.02 0.42
CA ARG A 8 -3.87 -8.59 0.75
C ARG A 8 -3.28 -7.74 -0.36
N ILE A 9 -2.22 -8.21 -1.01
CA ILE A 9 -1.56 -7.49 -2.11
C ILE A 9 -2.53 -7.40 -3.31
N PHE A 10 -3.15 -8.51 -3.72
CA PHE A 10 -4.13 -8.51 -4.82
C PHE A 10 -5.40 -7.71 -4.51
N PHE A 11 -5.98 -7.86 -3.31
CA PHE A 11 -7.18 -7.11 -2.91
C PHE A 11 -6.92 -5.61 -2.81
N THR A 12 -5.70 -5.18 -2.46
CA THR A 12 -5.34 -3.76 -2.42
C THR A 12 -5.13 -3.18 -3.82
N ILE A 13 -4.83 -4.03 -4.81
CA ILE A 13 -4.46 -3.62 -6.17
C ILE A 13 -5.63 -3.72 -7.17
N CYS A 14 -6.57 -4.65 -7.00
CA CYS A 14 -7.50 -5.05 -8.08
C CYS A 14 -9.01 -4.88 -7.82
N ILE A 15 -9.50 -4.45 -6.65
CA ILE A 15 -10.97 -4.46 -6.41
C ILE A 15 -11.49 -3.13 -5.82
N GLU A 16 -12.24 -2.38 -6.64
CA GLU A 16 -13.44 -1.68 -6.19
C GLU A 16 -14.64 -2.62 -6.41
N GLU A 17 -15.07 -3.31 -5.37
CA GLU A 17 -16.47 -3.70 -5.27
C GLU A 17 -17.20 -2.50 -4.65
N GLY A 18 -18.15 -1.94 -5.39
CA GLY A 18 -18.87 -0.73 -5.01
C GLY A 18 -19.37 -0.81 -3.56
N GLY A 19 -19.00 0.19 -2.74
CA GLY A 19 -19.41 0.17 -1.35
C GLY A 19 -18.84 1.35 -0.56
N THR A 20 -19.74 2.16 -0.02
CA THR A 20 -19.54 3.15 1.06
C THR A 20 -18.31 4.06 0.97
N GLN A 21 -18.53 5.35 0.66
CA GLN A 21 -17.50 6.38 0.70
C GLN A 21 -16.69 6.33 2.03
N MET A 22 -15.38 6.16 1.91
CA MET A 22 -14.44 6.15 3.03
C MET A 22 -13.74 7.50 3.16
N TYR A 23 -13.38 7.84 4.39
CA TYR A 23 -12.63 9.04 4.73
C TYR A 23 -11.42 8.66 5.57
N GLU A 24 -10.30 9.33 5.33
CA GLU A 24 -9.10 9.24 6.15
C GLU A 24 -9.10 10.39 7.16
N ILE A 25 -8.72 10.07 8.40
CA ILE A 25 -8.62 11.03 9.51
C ILE A 25 -7.21 11.61 9.49
N ASN A 26 -7.12 12.93 9.32
CA ASN A 26 -5.86 13.65 9.41
C ASN A 26 -5.46 13.86 10.87
N GLY A 27 -4.17 14.09 11.12
CA GLY A 27 -3.69 14.42 12.46
C GLY A 27 -4.21 15.78 12.93
N PHE A 28 -4.72 15.83 14.17
CA PHE A 28 -5.14 17.06 14.83
C PHE A 28 -4.83 16.98 16.33
N ILE A 29 -4.87 18.13 17.00
CA ILE A 29 -4.70 18.28 18.45
C ILE A 29 -5.95 18.99 18.99
N ILE A 30 -6.48 18.51 20.12
CA ILE A 30 -7.62 19.11 20.81
C ILE A 30 -7.13 19.81 22.09
N PHE A 31 -7.52 21.07 22.25
CA PHE A 31 -7.37 21.83 23.49
C PHE A 31 -8.75 22.12 24.09
N ASN A 32 -8.97 21.71 25.34
CA ASN A 32 -10.21 22.01 26.05
C ASN A 32 -10.19 23.44 26.57
N THR A 33 -11.32 24.14 26.45
CA THR A 33 -11.53 25.47 27.05
C THR A 33 -12.43 25.36 28.28
N GLU A 34 -12.44 26.40 29.11
CA GLU A 34 -13.29 26.47 30.31
C GLU A 34 -14.80 26.48 29.97
N ASP A 35 -15.16 27.01 28.80
CA ASP A 35 -16.55 27.21 28.37
C ASP A 35 -17.18 25.98 27.68
N SER A 36 -16.66 24.77 27.95
CA SER A 36 -17.11 23.53 27.28
C SER A 36 -16.98 23.52 25.75
N THR A 37 -16.22 24.47 25.18
CA THR A 37 -15.80 24.46 23.78
C THR A 37 -14.42 23.83 23.66
N ILE A 38 -14.07 23.40 22.45
CA ILE A 38 -12.71 22.92 22.16
C ILE A 38 -12.07 23.77 21.07
N ILE A 39 -10.75 23.90 21.12
CA ILE A 39 -9.94 24.43 20.04
C ILE A 39 -9.25 23.25 19.37
N LEU A 40 -9.48 23.06 18.08
CA LEU A 40 -8.85 22.03 17.27
C LEU A 40 -7.78 22.68 16.40
N GLN A 41 -6.57 22.11 16.44
CA GLN A 41 -5.44 22.56 15.63
C GLN A 41 -4.95 21.41 14.73
N ASN A 42 -4.73 21.70 13.46
CA ASN A 42 -4.10 20.80 12.50
C ASN A 42 -3.18 21.57 11.54
N GLU A 43 -2.73 20.92 10.46
CA GLU A 43 -1.83 21.54 9.47
C GLU A 43 -2.48 22.69 8.68
N LEU A 44 -3.82 22.72 8.55
CA LEU A 44 -4.54 23.76 7.81
C LEU A 44 -4.85 24.98 8.68
N GLY A 45 -4.94 24.83 10.01
CA GLY A 45 -5.15 25.95 10.91
C GLY A 45 -5.75 25.56 12.26
N ILE A 46 -6.43 26.55 12.85
CA ILE A 46 -7.04 26.45 14.18
C ILE A 46 -8.52 26.77 14.04
N VAL A 47 -9.39 25.91 14.59
CA VAL A 47 -10.85 26.08 14.58
C VAL A 47 -11.41 25.89 15.98
N GLN A 48 -12.29 26.78 16.41
CA GLN A 48 -13.06 26.62 17.64
C GLN A 48 -14.35 25.83 17.34
N VAL A 49 -14.66 24.85 18.19
CA VAL A 49 -15.84 24.00 18.07
C VAL A 49 -16.64 24.08 19.36
N ASP A 50 -17.90 24.49 19.23
CA ASP A 50 -18.87 24.65 20.32
C ASP A 50 -20.04 23.65 20.23
N ASN A 51 -20.21 22.99 19.08
CA ASN A 51 -21.22 21.98 18.89
C ASN A 51 -20.90 20.70 19.68
N ARG A 52 -21.69 20.43 20.73
CA ARG A 52 -21.50 19.28 21.63
C ARG A 52 -21.35 17.93 20.90
N ARG A 53 -22.17 17.66 19.88
CA ARG A 53 -22.15 16.40 19.13
C ARG A 53 -20.86 16.26 18.30
N MET A 54 -20.38 17.35 17.71
CA MET A 54 -19.10 17.40 17.02
C MET A 54 -17.93 17.22 17.99
N ILE A 55 -17.96 17.88 19.15
CA ILE A 55 -16.96 17.72 20.22
C ILE A 55 -16.85 16.25 20.65
N GLU A 56 -17.99 15.61 20.94
CA GLU A 56 -18.03 14.19 21.33
C GLU A 56 -17.44 13.27 20.26
N PHE A 57 -17.74 13.55 18.99
CA PHE A 57 -17.18 12.80 17.87
C PHE A 57 -15.66 13.00 17.74
N LEU A 58 -15.16 14.23 17.84
CA LEU A 58 -13.73 14.53 17.72
C LEU A 58 -12.92 13.92 18.87
N CYS A 59 -13.42 14.00 20.10
CA CYS A 59 -12.82 13.31 21.25
C CYS A 59 -12.85 11.78 21.07
N PHE A 60 -13.93 11.23 20.49
CA PHE A 60 -13.97 9.82 20.14
C PHE A 60 -12.90 9.44 19.11
N LEU A 61 -12.66 10.26 18.09
CA LEU A 61 -11.60 10.03 17.11
C LEU A 61 -10.20 10.06 17.75
N ASP A 62 -9.93 11.02 18.64
CA ASP A 62 -8.66 11.17 19.35
C ASP A 62 -8.33 9.93 20.21
N THR A 63 -9.34 9.34 20.86
CA THR A 63 -9.15 8.11 21.66
C THR A 63 -8.94 6.83 20.84
N LYS A 64 -9.26 6.84 19.55
CA LYS A 64 -9.19 5.66 18.64
C LYS A 64 -7.90 5.69 17.82
N THR A 65 -6.76 5.60 18.51
CA THR A 65 -5.39 5.68 17.96
C THR A 65 -5.03 4.64 16.88
N SER A 66 -5.90 3.68 16.56
CA SER A 66 -5.62 2.59 15.61
C SER A 66 -6.38 2.65 14.29
N LYS A 67 -7.35 3.57 14.12
CA LYS A 67 -8.15 3.65 12.89
C LYS A 67 -8.02 5.04 12.27
N PHE A 68 -7.16 5.13 11.25
CA PHE A 68 -7.06 6.31 10.37
C PHE A 68 -8.24 6.45 9.40
N LEU A 69 -9.31 5.63 9.52
CA LEU A 69 -10.38 5.53 8.54
C LEU A 69 -11.76 5.53 9.19
N VAL A 70 -12.70 6.29 8.61
CA VAL A 70 -14.12 6.31 8.97
C VAL A 70 -14.98 6.18 7.72
N SER A 71 -16.05 5.39 7.78
CA SER A 71 -16.98 5.20 6.67
C SER A 71 -18.15 6.19 6.72
N ASN A 72 -18.76 6.49 5.57
CA ASN A 72 -19.99 7.30 5.53
C ASN A 72 -21.13 6.69 6.37
N VAL A 73 -21.20 5.36 6.46
CA VAL A 73 -22.17 4.65 7.31
C VAL A 73 -21.91 4.93 8.79
N ASP A 74 -20.65 4.99 9.22
CA ASP A 74 -20.32 5.32 10.60
C ASP A 74 -20.58 6.78 10.93
N LEU A 75 -20.27 7.70 10.01
CA LEU A 75 -20.61 9.11 10.16
C LEU A 75 -22.13 9.32 10.25
N ASN A 76 -22.91 8.58 9.45
CA ASN A 76 -24.38 8.64 9.50
C ASN A 76 -24.94 8.17 10.85
N LYS A 77 -24.29 7.23 11.54
CA LYS A 77 -24.68 6.82 12.91
C LYS A 77 -24.46 7.93 13.93
N TRP A 78 -23.43 8.76 13.74
CA TRP A 78 -23.11 9.88 14.64
C TRP A 78 -23.99 11.10 14.40
N PHE A 79 -24.17 11.49 13.14
CA PHE A 79 -24.77 12.78 12.78
C PHE A 79 -26.20 12.67 12.24
N GLY A 80 -26.62 11.49 11.77
CA GLY A 80 -27.97 11.27 11.24
C GLY A 80 -28.36 12.31 10.18
N SER A 81 -29.45 13.04 10.42
CA SER A 81 -29.93 14.09 9.51
C SER A 81 -28.97 15.28 9.34
N GLU A 82 -28.00 15.46 10.25
CA GLU A 82 -27.02 16.55 10.19
C GLU A 82 -25.72 16.15 9.48
N LEU A 83 -25.68 14.95 8.88
CA LEU A 83 -24.49 14.38 8.27
C LEU A 83 -23.84 15.31 7.26
N GLU A 84 -24.60 15.92 6.34
CA GLU A 84 -24.02 16.77 5.29
C GLU A 84 -23.32 18.01 5.86
N ASN A 85 -23.89 18.63 6.89
CA ASN A 85 -23.30 19.79 7.57
C ASN A 85 -22.03 19.39 8.33
N ALA A 86 -22.09 18.28 9.07
CA ALA A 86 -20.94 17.74 9.79
C ALA A 86 -19.80 17.36 8.83
N LEU A 87 -20.13 16.72 7.70
CA LEU A 87 -19.17 16.32 6.68
C LEU A 87 -18.50 17.53 6.03
N THR A 88 -19.28 18.56 5.71
CA THR A 88 -18.77 19.82 5.15
C THR A 88 -17.79 20.48 6.12
N PHE A 89 -18.13 20.53 7.41
CA PHE A 89 -17.23 21.06 8.45
C PHE A 89 -15.93 20.24 8.54
N LEU A 90 -16.03 18.91 8.63
CA LEU A 90 -14.89 18.02 8.80
C LEU A 90 -13.92 18.06 7.60
N LEU A 91 -14.45 18.16 6.37
CA LEU A 91 -13.64 18.28 5.15
C LEU A 91 -13.01 19.67 5.00
N THR A 92 -13.80 20.73 5.20
CA THR A 92 -13.34 22.12 5.03
C THR A 92 -12.23 22.46 6.02
N ASN A 93 -12.33 21.95 7.24
CA ASN A 93 -11.33 22.17 8.28
C ASN A 93 -10.20 21.12 8.27
N GLY A 94 -10.12 20.24 7.26
CA GLY A 94 -9.03 19.27 7.11
C GLY A 94 -8.94 18.21 8.19
N ILE A 95 -10.03 17.96 8.92
CA ILE A 95 -10.11 16.88 9.94
C ILE A 95 -10.26 15.53 9.24
N LEU A 96 -11.07 15.51 8.17
CA LEU A 96 -11.20 14.38 7.27
C LEU A 96 -10.71 14.75 5.88
N LYS A 97 -10.21 13.75 5.16
CA LYS A 97 -10.05 13.81 3.70
C LYS A 97 -10.75 12.62 3.07
N LYS A 98 -11.31 12.82 1.88
CA LYS A 98 -11.87 11.70 1.11
C LYS A 98 -10.76 10.70 0.83
N LYS A 99 -10.97 9.45 1.23
CA LYS A 99 -10.08 8.39 0.79
C LYS A 99 -10.42 8.12 -0.67
N ASN A 100 -9.56 8.59 -1.56
CA ASN A 100 -9.61 8.12 -2.92
C ASN A 100 -9.08 6.68 -2.90
N PRO A 101 -9.85 5.70 -3.44
CA PRO A 101 -9.31 4.37 -3.63
C PRO A 101 -8.06 4.50 -4.48
N LEU A 102 -7.02 3.73 -4.14
CA LEU A 102 -5.88 3.56 -5.01
C LEU A 102 -6.36 2.80 -6.24
N ASN A 103 -6.78 3.54 -7.27
CA ASN A 103 -7.08 2.96 -8.56
C ASN A 103 -5.81 3.05 -9.41
N PHE A 104 -5.12 1.93 -9.53
CA PHE A 104 -3.90 1.81 -10.34
C PHE A 104 -4.20 1.69 -11.85
N ASP A 105 -5.48 1.77 -12.25
CA ASP A 105 -5.99 1.59 -13.62
C ASP A 105 -5.42 0.34 -14.30
N ILE A 106 -5.42 -0.78 -13.56
CA ILE A 106 -4.87 -2.05 -14.05
C ILE A 106 -5.90 -2.72 -14.94
N LYS A 107 -5.58 -2.81 -16.22
CA LYS A 107 -6.42 -3.44 -17.24
C LYS A 107 -6.02 -4.88 -17.52
N LYS A 108 -4.77 -5.23 -17.24
CA LYS A 108 -4.18 -6.51 -17.61
C LYS A 108 -3.17 -6.96 -16.57
N VAL A 109 -3.20 -8.25 -16.25
CA VAL A 109 -2.21 -8.90 -15.40
C VAL A 109 -1.38 -9.82 -16.28
N VAL A 110 -0.06 -9.62 -16.28
CA VAL A 110 0.89 -10.50 -16.95
C VAL A 110 1.65 -11.28 -15.88
N PHE A 111 1.74 -12.60 -16.02
CA PHE A 111 2.47 -13.45 -15.11
C PHE A 111 3.63 -14.16 -15.81
N TYR A 112 4.80 -14.12 -15.18
CA TYR A 112 5.99 -14.85 -15.61
C TYR A 112 6.61 -15.61 -14.44
N SER A 113 6.99 -16.86 -14.70
CA SER A 113 7.85 -17.64 -13.82
C SER A 113 8.88 -18.40 -14.65
N ASN A 114 10.13 -18.44 -14.20
CA ASN A 114 11.13 -19.38 -14.73
C ASN A 114 11.07 -20.75 -14.01
N ASP A 115 10.24 -20.86 -12.97
CA ASP A 115 9.95 -22.09 -12.23
C ASP A 115 8.56 -22.60 -12.57
N LYS A 116 8.50 -23.73 -13.27
CA LYS A 116 7.24 -24.36 -13.66
C LYS A 116 6.47 -24.97 -12.49
N SER A 117 7.11 -25.20 -11.35
CA SER A 117 6.40 -25.73 -10.18
C SER A 117 5.38 -24.75 -9.60
N MET A 118 5.57 -23.45 -9.86
CA MET A 118 4.70 -22.38 -9.38
C MET A 118 3.50 -22.12 -10.28
N ASP A 119 3.51 -22.68 -11.48
CA ASP A 119 2.49 -22.53 -12.51
C ASP A 119 1.07 -22.75 -11.99
N HIS A 120 0.84 -23.89 -11.35
CA HIS A 120 -0.48 -24.25 -10.83
C HIS A 120 -0.98 -23.30 -9.75
N LEU A 121 -0.06 -22.79 -8.93
CA LEU A 121 -0.36 -21.96 -7.78
C LEU A 121 -0.83 -20.57 -8.22
N PHE A 122 -0.26 -20.06 -9.31
CA PHE A 122 -0.64 -18.79 -9.90
C PHE A 122 -1.80 -18.92 -10.89
N ASP A 123 -1.89 -20.00 -11.67
CA ASP A 123 -3.01 -20.20 -12.61
C ASP A 123 -4.37 -20.27 -11.89
N GLU A 124 -4.47 -20.97 -10.76
CA GLU A 124 -5.73 -21.09 -10.02
C GLU A 124 -6.11 -19.78 -9.31
N TYR A 125 -5.13 -19.10 -8.74
CA TYR A 125 -5.36 -17.91 -7.92
C TYR A 125 -5.50 -16.64 -8.77
N LEU A 126 -4.58 -16.40 -9.71
CA LEU A 126 -4.55 -15.18 -10.51
C LEU A 126 -5.68 -15.12 -11.53
N LYS A 127 -6.05 -16.24 -12.16
CA LYS A 127 -7.19 -16.25 -13.10
C LYS A 127 -8.50 -15.88 -12.43
N ARG A 128 -8.69 -16.22 -11.15
CA ARG A 128 -9.92 -15.90 -10.42
C ARG A 128 -10.02 -14.42 -10.03
N GLU A 129 -8.90 -13.79 -9.70
CA GLU A 129 -8.85 -12.44 -9.13
C GLU A 129 -8.41 -11.36 -10.14
N ALA A 130 -8.04 -11.74 -11.37
CA ALA A 130 -7.62 -10.78 -12.39
C ALA A 130 -8.83 -9.93 -12.85
N PRO A 131 -8.69 -8.59 -12.89
CA PRO A 131 -9.82 -7.70 -13.10
C PRO A 131 -10.43 -7.76 -14.51
N ASN A 132 -9.65 -8.11 -15.56
CA ASN A 132 -10.17 -8.20 -16.94
C ASN A 132 -9.41 -9.23 -17.80
N GLU A 133 -8.08 -9.12 -17.87
CA GLU A 133 -7.24 -9.98 -18.70
C GLU A 133 -6.07 -10.55 -17.90
N PHE A 134 -5.85 -11.86 -18.03
CA PHE A 134 -4.70 -12.56 -17.47
C PHE A 134 -3.89 -13.23 -18.60
N ILE A 135 -2.64 -12.83 -18.76
CA ILE A 135 -1.71 -13.41 -19.72
C ILE A 135 -0.56 -14.07 -18.96
N ARG A 136 -0.36 -15.36 -19.21
CA ARG A 136 0.84 -16.05 -18.78
C ARG A 136 1.85 -16.08 -19.92
N ILE A 137 3.10 -15.75 -19.62
CA ILE A 137 4.20 -15.80 -20.56
C ILE A 137 5.24 -16.83 -20.11
N GLU A 138 5.80 -17.55 -21.09
CA GLU A 138 6.82 -18.58 -20.86
C GLU A 138 8.26 -18.05 -21.01
N GLY A 139 8.40 -16.81 -21.48
CA GLY A 139 9.69 -16.20 -21.74
C GLY A 139 9.64 -14.68 -21.74
N LEU A 140 10.81 -14.06 -21.61
CA LEU A 140 10.95 -12.61 -21.45
C LEU A 140 11.09 -11.85 -22.77
N LYS A 141 11.00 -12.54 -23.91
CA LYS A 141 11.13 -11.91 -25.22
C LYS A 141 9.81 -11.21 -25.57
N ASN A 142 9.87 -9.90 -25.88
CA ASN A 142 8.72 -9.07 -26.23
C ASN A 142 7.61 -9.10 -25.16
N LEU A 143 7.92 -8.65 -23.95
CA LEU A 143 6.97 -8.57 -22.84
C LEU A 143 5.71 -7.77 -23.26
N PRO A 144 4.50 -8.34 -23.16
CA PRO A 144 3.27 -7.67 -23.59
C PRO A 144 2.76 -6.70 -22.51
N ILE A 145 3.59 -5.74 -22.11
CA ILE A 145 3.33 -4.81 -20.99
C ILE A 145 3.18 -3.35 -21.47
N ASP A 146 2.40 -2.59 -20.72
CA ASP A 146 2.11 -1.16 -20.93
C ASP A 146 1.83 -0.47 -19.57
N GLU A 147 1.52 0.83 -19.58
CA GLU A 147 1.31 1.64 -18.37
C GLU A 147 0.09 1.22 -17.51
N HIS A 148 -0.77 0.33 -18.03
CA HIS A 148 -1.94 -0.23 -17.37
C HIS A 148 -1.78 -1.72 -17.03
N THR A 149 -0.55 -2.23 -17.14
CA THR A 149 -0.23 -3.63 -16.90
C THR A 149 0.39 -3.83 -15.52
N LEU A 150 -0.15 -4.79 -14.77
CA LEU A 150 0.51 -5.38 -13.60
C LEU A 150 1.30 -6.62 -14.05
N LEU A 151 2.61 -6.50 -14.07
CA LEU A 151 3.52 -7.63 -14.26
C LEU A 151 3.83 -8.27 -12.90
N ILE A 152 3.58 -9.57 -12.79
CA ILE A 152 3.93 -10.37 -11.62
C ILE A 152 4.98 -11.40 -12.04
N THR A 153 6.10 -11.40 -11.34
CA THR A 153 7.20 -12.29 -11.65
C THR A 153 7.61 -13.10 -10.43
N PHE A 154 7.77 -14.40 -10.61
CA PHE A 154 8.43 -15.28 -9.66
C PHE A 154 9.70 -15.85 -10.30
N ILE A 155 10.86 -15.61 -9.71
CA ILE A 155 12.14 -16.02 -10.33
C ILE A 155 12.85 -17.00 -9.40
N ASN A 156 12.79 -18.29 -9.75
CA ASN A 156 13.48 -19.40 -9.12
C ASN A 156 14.02 -20.42 -10.17
N PRO A 157 15.34 -20.66 -10.24
CA PRO A 157 16.39 -20.04 -9.44
C PRO A 157 16.52 -18.53 -9.74
N LEU A 158 17.03 -17.79 -8.76
CA LEU A 158 17.27 -16.36 -8.87
C LEU A 158 18.21 -16.05 -10.05
N SER A 159 17.81 -15.13 -10.93
CA SER A 159 18.64 -14.67 -12.04
C SER A 159 18.62 -13.14 -12.13
N PHE A 160 19.78 -12.52 -11.86
CA PHE A 160 19.93 -11.07 -11.94
C PHE A 160 19.75 -10.55 -13.36
N GLU A 161 20.25 -11.29 -14.36
CA GLU A 161 20.07 -10.96 -15.78
C GLU A 161 18.59 -10.90 -16.16
N GLN A 162 17.78 -11.88 -15.73
CA GLN A 162 16.34 -11.88 -15.98
C GLN A 162 15.65 -10.70 -15.29
N MET A 163 16.01 -10.41 -14.04
CA MET A 163 15.46 -9.26 -13.31
C MET A 163 15.84 -7.92 -13.95
N ASP A 164 17.07 -7.77 -14.44
CA ASP A 164 17.53 -6.58 -15.14
C ASP A 164 16.74 -6.35 -16.44
N LEU A 165 16.54 -7.41 -17.24
CA LEU A 165 15.74 -7.35 -18.47
C LEU A 165 14.30 -6.91 -18.18
N ILE A 166 13.67 -7.50 -17.16
CA ILE A 166 12.31 -7.14 -16.75
C ILE A 166 12.27 -5.68 -16.26
N TYR A 167 13.24 -5.28 -15.45
CA TYR A 167 13.31 -3.93 -14.90
C TYR A 167 13.40 -2.87 -16.00
N GLU A 168 14.23 -3.07 -17.02
CA GLU A 168 14.35 -2.12 -18.13
C GLU A 168 13.06 -2.03 -18.95
N GLU A 169 12.36 -3.14 -19.21
CA GLU A 169 11.07 -3.11 -19.90
C GLU A 169 9.98 -2.44 -19.04
N VAL A 170 9.90 -2.75 -17.74
CA VAL A 170 8.98 -2.09 -16.81
C VAL A 170 9.22 -0.59 -16.76
N LYS A 171 10.49 -0.16 -16.69
CA LYS A 171 10.88 1.25 -16.69
C LYS A 171 10.52 1.95 -17.99
N LYS A 172 10.77 1.31 -19.13
CA LYS A 172 10.47 1.84 -20.47
C LYS A 172 8.98 2.04 -20.72
N HIS A 173 8.15 1.12 -20.22
CA HIS A 173 6.70 1.13 -20.42
C HIS A 173 5.93 1.77 -19.24
N ASP A 174 6.63 2.19 -18.19
CA ASP A 174 6.08 2.66 -16.91
C ASP A 174 4.98 1.73 -16.35
N SER A 175 5.16 0.42 -16.54
CA SER A 175 4.26 -0.62 -16.04
C SER A 175 4.42 -0.80 -14.52
N ILE A 176 3.44 -1.48 -13.91
CA ILE A 176 3.50 -1.85 -12.50
C ILE A 176 4.14 -3.24 -12.39
N TRP A 177 5.08 -3.40 -11.47
CA TRP A 177 5.81 -4.65 -11.28
C TRP A 177 5.78 -5.12 -9.83
N SER A 178 5.42 -6.39 -9.65
CA SER A 178 5.51 -7.13 -8.41
C SER A 178 6.48 -8.29 -8.58
N LEU A 179 7.61 -8.22 -7.87
CA LEU A 179 8.69 -9.20 -7.94
C LEU A 179 8.69 -10.07 -6.70
N SER A 180 8.84 -11.39 -6.90
CA SER A 180 9.10 -12.35 -5.85
C SER A 180 10.19 -13.34 -6.26
N TYR A 181 11.01 -13.77 -5.30
CA TYR A 181 12.11 -14.71 -5.53
C TYR A 181 12.57 -15.35 -4.21
N PRO A 182 13.10 -16.58 -4.25
CA PRO A 182 13.77 -17.15 -3.09
C PRO A 182 15.17 -16.56 -2.92
N TYR A 183 15.55 -16.30 -1.67
CA TYR A 183 16.88 -15.85 -1.28
C TYR A 183 17.13 -16.32 0.17
N ASN A 184 18.28 -16.94 0.44
CA ASN A 184 18.65 -17.44 1.78
C ASN A 184 17.53 -18.16 2.55
N ASN A 185 16.98 -19.23 1.96
CA ASN A 185 15.90 -20.08 2.50
C ASN A 185 14.53 -19.41 2.71
N ASP A 186 14.39 -18.11 2.42
CA ASP A 186 13.14 -17.38 2.48
C ASP A 186 12.64 -16.97 1.09
N ILE A 187 11.33 -16.74 0.96
CA ILE A 187 10.74 -16.15 -0.23
C ILE A 187 10.52 -14.66 0.03
N TYR A 188 11.22 -13.84 -0.76
CA TYR A 188 11.11 -12.39 -0.69
C TYR A 188 10.04 -11.90 -1.65
N PHE A 189 9.23 -10.97 -1.16
CA PHE A 189 8.32 -10.16 -1.96
C PHE A 189 8.87 -8.74 -1.96
N ASN A 190 9.27 -8.27 -3.14
CA ASN A 190 9.75 -6.91 -3.30
C ASN A 190 8.58 -5.92 -3.17
N ASN A 191 8.88 -4.63 -3.03
CA ASN A 191 7.83 -3.62 -3.07
C ASN A 191 7.20 -3.59 -4.48
N ILE A 192 5.93 -3.21 -4.54
CA ILE A 192 5.28 -2.89 -5.81
C ILE A 192 6.03 -1.69 -6.39
N TYR A 193 6.45 -1.82 -7.63
CA TYR A 193 7.31 -0.87 -8.30
C TYR A 193 6.65 -0.33 -9.56
N ARG A 194 6.77 0.97 -9.78
CA ARG A 194 6.51 1.67 -11.03
C ARG A 194 7.52 2.79 -11.13
N TRP A 195 8.08 3.04 -12.31
CA TRP A 195 9.18 3.99 -12.47
C TRP A 195 8.77 5.41 -12.04
N SER A 196 7.59 5.86 -12.46
CA SER A 196 7.06 7.19 -12.11
C SER A 196 6.73 7.39 -10.63
N TRP A 197 6.67 6.35 -9.81
CA TRP A 197 6.38 6.47 -8.38
C TRP A 197 7.60 6.82 -7.52
N HIS A 198 8.81 6.76 -8.08
CA HIS A 198 10.05 7.06 -7.35
C HIS A 198 10.22 6.24 -6.05
N VAL A 199 9.66 5.02 -6.03
CA VAL A 199 9.84 4.04 -4.94
C VAL A 199 11.12 3.22 -5.15
N PRO A 200 11.72 2.66 -4.10
CA PRO A 200 12.91 1.79 -4.23
C PRO A 200 12.66 0.69 -5.28
N CYS A 201 13.63 0.44 -6.16
CA CYS A 201 13.55 -0.70 -7.08
C CYS A 201 14.15 -1.96 -6.45
N TYR A 202 14.04 -3.10 -7.14
CA TYR A 202 14.58 -4.36 -6.63
C TYR A 202 16.09 -4.28 -6.32
N LYS A 203 16.86 -3.49 -7.09
CA LYS A 203 18.30 -3.27 -6.84
C LYS A 203 18.53 -2.58 -5.50
N CYS A 204 17.72 -1.56 -5.18
CA CYS A 204 17.78 -0.85 -3.90
C CYS A 204 17.46 -1.80 -2.73
N VAL A 205 16.40 -2.61 -2.87
CA VAL A 205 16.00 -3.57 -1.85
C VAL A 205 17.06 -4.66 -1.66
N LEU A 206 17.60 -5.20 -2.75
CA LEU A 206 18.64 -6.23 -2.72
C LEU A 206 19.94 -5.71 -2.08
N ALA A 207 20.38 -4.50 -2.42
CA ALA A 207 21.55 -3.89 -1.79
C ALA A 207 21.36 -3.75 -0.27
N GLY A 208 20.16 -3.38 0.16
CA GLY A 208 19.80 -3.33 1.58
C GLY A 208 19.77 -4.71 2.26
N LEU A 209 19.36 -5.76 1.56
CA LEU A 209 19.41 -7.14 2.07
C LEU A 209 20.86 -7.62 2.22
N GLN A 210 21.66 -7.45 1.17
CA GLN A 210 23.08 -7.86 1.16
C GLN A 210 23.91 -7.12 2.20
N ASN A 211 23.63 -5.83 2.43
CA ASN A 211 24.31 -5.08 3.49
C ASN A 211 23.95 -5.58 4.88
N ARG A 212 22.68 -5.90 5.15
CA ARG A 212 22.27 -6.47 6.45
C ARG A 212 22.93 -7.82 6.69
N GLU A 213 22.95 -8.69 5.70
CA GLU A 213 23.62 -9.99 5.83
C GLU A 213 25.13 -9.86 6.04
N ARG A 214 25.78 -8.88 5.42
CA ARG A 214 27.19 -8.60 5.71
C ARG A 214 27.37 -8.17 7.16
N VAL A 215 26.52 -7.28 7.68
CA VAL A 215 26.57 -6.87 9.09
C VAL A 215 26.35 -8.07 10.02
N ASP A 216 25.35 -8.92 9.74
CA ASP A 216 25.07 -10.13 10.53
C ASP A 216 26.22 -11.15 10.48
N ILE A 217 26.96 -11.26 9.36
CA ILE A 217 28.17 -12.09 9.25
C ILE A 217 29.36 -11.46 10.02
N PHE A 218 29.43 -10.14 10.10
CA PHE A 218 30.47 -9.43 10.85
C PHE A 218 30.14 -9.24 12.34
N ASP A 219 28.92 -9.56 12.78
CA ASP A 219 28.56 -9.59 14.21
C ASP A 219 29.14 -10.80 14.95
N GLU A 220 29.75 -11.78 14.27
CA GLU A 220 30.65 -12.73 14.92
C GLU A 220 32.07 -12.16 15.13
N VAL A 221 32.48 -11.07 14.44
CA VAL A 221 33.76 -10.40 14.67
C VAL A 221 33.75 -8.92 14.25
N SER A 222 33.14 -8.03 15.05
CA SER A 222 33.55 -6.62 15.09
C SER A 222 33.20 -5.93 16.41
N TYR A 223 34.11 -6.03 17.38
CA TYR A 223 34.31 -4.96 18.38
C TYR A 223 34.83 -3.71 17.63
N PRO A 224 34.29 -2.50 17.89
CA PRO A 224 34.25 -1.95 19.24
C PRO A 224 32.92 -1.26 19.63
N GLU A 225 32.12 -1.94 20.43
CA GLU A 225 31.63 -1.34 21.67
C GLU A 225 32.82 -1.22 22.63
N MET A 226 33.49 -0.07 22.66
CA MET A 226 34.25 0.45 23.80
C MET A 226 34.92 1.79 23.43
N SER A 227 34.72 2.80 24.29
CA SER A 227 35.36 4.14 24.36
C SER A 227 34.71 5.19 23.46
N ILE A 228 34.03 6.26 23.93
CA ILE A 228 34.05 7.03 25.18
C ILE A 228 32.61 7.48 25.50
#